data_AF-A0A103Y6Y0-F1
#
_entry.id   AF-A0A103Y6Y0-F1
#
_cell.length_a   1.000
_cell.length_b   1.000
_cell.length_c   1.000
_cell.angle_alpha   90.00
_cell.angle_beta   90.00
_cell.angle_gamma   90.00
#
_symmetry.space_group_name_H-M   'P 1'
#
loop_
_entity.id
_entity.type
_entity.pdbx_description
1 polymer ?
#
loop_
_entity_poly.entity_id
_entity_poly.type
_entity_poly.pdbx_seq_one_letter_code
_entity_poly.pdbx_strand_id
1 'polypeptide(L)' 'MQLQSGITDLKERKQKEICLRRYSRKDGSEKGKLSDAGVEREAECGICMETNSKVMLPNCSHSLCLKCYRDW' A
#
# COMPACT_ATOMS: atom_id res chain seq x y z
N MET A 1 9.77 -23.53 17.93
CA MET A 1 9.77 -23.69 16.46
C MET A 1 10.85 -22.78 15.88
N GLN A 2 12.01 -23.32 15.50
CA GLN A 2 13.09 -22.54 14.86
C GLN A 2 12.90 -22.59 13.34
N LEU A 3 12.78 -21.42 12.70
CA LEU A 3 12.72 -21.33 11.24
C LEU A 3 14.13 -21.55 10.68
N GLN A 4 14.45 -22.79 10.32
CA GLN A 4 15.71 -23.13 9.65
C GLN A 4 15.65 -22.76 8.17
N SER A 5 16.04 -21.54 7.84
CA SER A 5 16.87 -21.18 6.68
C SER A 5 16.91 -19.66 6.52
N GLY A 6 18.10 -19.07 6.59
CA GLY A 6 18.29 -17.68 6.21
C GLY A 6 18.06 -17.48 4.71
N ILE A 7 17.53 -16.33 4.32
CA ILE A 7 17.46 -15.92 2.91
C ILE A 7 18.90 -15.74 2.44
N THR A 8 19.29 -16.42 1.36
CA THR A 8 20.62 -16.26 0.77
C THR A 8 20.68 -14.95 -0.04
N ASP A 9 21.84 -14.31 -0.16
CA ASP A 9 22.04 -13.08 -0.93
C ASP A 9 21.46 -13.14 -2.36
N LEU A 10 21.57 -14.29 -3.02
CA LEU A 10 21.02 -14.49 -4.37
C LEU A 10 19.49 -14.46 -4.38
N LYS A 11 18.85 -15.05 -3.36
CA LYS A 11 17.38 -15.02 -3.20
C LYS A 11 16.91 -13.62 -2.84
N GLU A 12 17.65 -12.91 -1.98
CA GLU A 12 17.34 -11.52 -1.64
C GLU A 12 17.42 -10.60 -2.87
N ARG A 13 18.50 -10.69 -3.66
CA ARG A 13 18.67 -9.88 -4.89
C ARG A 13 17.58 -10.15 -5.91
N LYS A 14 17.21 -11.43 -6.11
CA LYS A 14 16.11 -11.81 -7.00
C LYS A 14 14.77 -11.26 -6.52
N GLN A 15 14.49 -11.36 -5.22
CA GLN A 15 13.25 -10.85 -4.65
C GLN A 15 13.18 -9.31 -4.70
N LYS A 16 14.31 -8.64 -4.49
CA LYS A 16 14.46 -7.19 -4.66
C LYS A 16 14.21 -6.76 -6.10
N GLU A 17 14.77 -7.46 -7.09
CA GLU A 17 14.49 -7.24 -8.52
C GLU A 17 13.01 -7.41 -8.86
N ILE A 18 12.37 -8.48 -8.38
CA ILE A 18 10.93 -8.71 -8.58
C ILE A 18 10.10 -7.59 -7.96
N CYS A 19 10.46 -7.15 -6.75
CA CYS A 19 9.81 -6.06 -6.04
C CYS A 19 9.95 -4.74 -6.80
N LEU A 20 11.17 -4.39 -7.20
CA LEU A 20 11.45 -3.20 -8.02
C LEU A 20 10.69 -3.25 -9.35
N ARG A 21 10.69 -4.38 -10.06
CA ARG A 21 9.94 -4.49 -11.31
C ARG A 21 8.42 -4.34 -11.13
N ARG A 22 7.87 -4.80 -10.01
CA ARG A 22 6.43 -4.74 -9.73
C ARG A 22 5.98 -3.38 -9.20
N TYR A 23 6.82 -2.72 -8.40
CA TYR A 23 6.46 -1.51 -7.65
C TYR A 23 7.28 -0.28 -7.99
N SER A 24 8.24 -0.38 -8.92
CA SER A 24 8.89 0.81 -9.47
C SER A 24 7.81 1.61 -10.16
N ARG A 25 7.48 2.76 -9.56
CA ARG A 25 6.69 3.78 -10.22
C ARG A 25 7.47 4.11 -11.47
N LYS A 26 6.88 3.94 -12.66
CA LYS A 26 7.42 4.51 -13.89
C LYS A 26 7.49 6.02 -13.69
N ASP A 27 8.57 6.51 -13.12
CA ASP A 27 8.92 7.92 -12.97
C ASP A 27 9.51 8.41 -14.29
N GLY A 28 8.78 8.14 -15.37
CA GLY A 28 9.10 8.55 -16.72
C GLY A 28 7.89 9.23 -17.32
N SER A 29 7.65 10.47 -16.90
CA SER A 29 6.79 11.44 -17.59
C SER A 29 5.29 11.11 -17.71
N GLU A 30 4.53 11.30 -16.62
CA GLU A 30 3.14 11.82 -16.69
C GLU A 30 2.65 12.27 -15.30
N LYS A 31 3.23 13.36 -14.82
CA LYS A 31 2.50 14.28 -13.92
C LYS A 31 1.30 14.79 -14.72
N GLY A 32 0.14 14.14 -14.64
CA GLY A 32 -1.03 14.70 -15.33
C GLY A 32 -2.32 13.92 -15.30
N LYS A 33 -2.31 12.60 -15.24
CA LYS A 33 -3.56 11.84 -15.18
C LYS A 33 -3.43 10.71 -14.17
N LEU A 34 -3.80 11.00 -12.93
CA LEU A 34 -4.42 9.98 -12.10
C LEU A 34 -5.54 9.41 -12.97
N SER A 35 -5.36 8.21 -13.49
CA SER A 35 -6.48 7.51 -14.12
C SER A 35 -7.61 7.46 -13.09
N ASP A 36 -8.86 7.48 -13.54
CA ASP A 36 -10.05 7.44 -12.69
C ASP A 36 -9.94 6.33 -11.60
N ALA A 37 -9.35 5.20 -11.98
CA ALA A 37 -9.01 4.07 -11.09
C ALA A 37 -8.02 4.38 -9.93
N GLY A 38 -7.22 5.44 -10.04
CA GLY A 38 -6.37 5.95 -8.95
C GLY A 38 -7.18 6.76 -7.96
N VAL A 39 -8.05 7.64 -8.46
CA VAL A 39 -8.93 8.50 -7.65
C VAL A 39 -9.93 7.66 -6.83
N GLU A 40 -10.53 6.63 -7.42
CA GLU A 40 -11.45 5.74 -6.70
C GLU A 40 -10.73 4.98 -5.56
N ARG A 41 -9.50 4.50 -5.81
CA ARG A 41 -8.67 3.83 -4.80
C ARG A 41 -8.28 4.75 -3.65
N GLU A 42 -8.07 6.03 -3.93
CA GLU A 42 -7.78 7.05 -2.91
C GLU A 42 -9.00 7.33 -2.03
N ALA A 43 -10.22 7.02 -2.46
CA ALA A 43 -11.47 7.23 -1.72
C ALA A 43 -11.87 6.03 -0.83
N GLU A 44 -11.27 4.85 -1.01
CA GLU A 44 -11.59 3.62 -0.27
C GLU A 44 -10.85 3.48 1.07
N CYS A 45 -11.52 2.95 2.10
CA CYS A 45 -10.85 2.58 3.34
C CYS A 45 -9.80 1.49 3.08
N GLY A 46 -8.54 1.71 3.48
CA GLY A 46 -7.45 0.75 3.25
C GLY A 46 -7.59 -0.59 4.00
N ILE A 47 -8.59 -0.74 4.87
CA ILE A 47 -8.91 -1.99 5.58
C ILE A 47 -10.06 -2.73 4.89
N CYS A 48 -11.26 -2.14 4.89
CA CYS A 48 -12.46 -2.83 4.38
C CYS A 48 -12.64 -2.69 2.86
N MET A 49 -11.83 -1.88 2.19
CA MET A 49 -11.95 -1.57 0.75
C MET A 49 -13.29 -0.96 0.32
N GLU A 50 -14.10 -0.50 1.27
CA GLU A 50 -15.36 0.18 0.97
C GLU A 50 -15.13 1.70 0.82
N THR A 51 -15.84 2.31 -0.12
CA THR A 51 -15.96 3.77 -0.28
C THR A 51 -16.79 4.36 0.86
N ASN A 52 -16.11 4.76 1.93
CA ASN A 52 -16.70 5.40 3.10
C ASN A 52 -15.96 6.70 3.42
N SER A 53 -16.63 7.64 4.09
CA SER A 53 -15.95 8.82 4.65
C SER A 53 -14.83 8.39 5.60
N LYS A 54 -13.63 8.90 5.35
CA LYS A 54 -12.44 8.62 6.17
C LYS A 54 -12.14 9.78 7.10
N VAL A 55 -11.57 9.47 8.26
CA VAL A 55 -11.05 10.44 9.22
C VAL A 55 -9.55 10.25 9.38
N MET A 56 -8.81 11.36 9.48
CA MET A 56 -7.38 11.37 9.80
C MET A 56 -7.20 11.33 11.31
N LEU A 57 -6.44 10.36 11.82
CA LEU A 57 -6.15 10.24 13.25
C LEU A 57 -5.04 11.24 13.65
N PRO A 58 -5.27 12.11 14.65
CA PRO A 58 -4.33 13.19 15.00
C PRO A 58 -2.98 12.71 15.52
N ASN A 59 -2.91 11.48 16.05
CA ASN A 59 -1.71 10.95 16.70
C ASN A 59 -0.81 10.12 15.77
N CYS A 60 -1.28 9.71 14.58
CA CYS A 60 -0.56 8.78 13.71
C CYS A 60 -0.75 9.01 12.21
N SER A 61 -1.51 10.04 11.78
CA SER A 61 -1.79 10.35 10.37
C SER A 61 -2.44 9.23 9.54
N HIS A 62 -2.90 8.17 10.18
CA HIS A 62 -3.67 7.12 9.51
C HIS A 62 -5.05 7.65 9.11
N SER A 63 -5.55 7.17 7.97
CA SER A 63 -6.85 7.53 7.42
C SER A 63 -7.74 6.29 7.30
N LEU A 64 -8.80 6.22 8.11
CA LEU A 64 -9.67 5.05 8.23
C LEU A 64 -11.15 5.46 8.17
N CYS A 65 -12.03 4.55 7.76
CA CYS A 65 -13.47 4.76 7.97
C CYS A 65 -13.84 4.57 9.44
N LEU A 66 -14.93 5.20 9.88
CA LEU A 66 -15.36 5.16 11.29
C LEU A 66 -15.67 3.75 11.80
N LYS A 67 -16.12 2.84 10.92
CA LYS A 67 -16.35 1.43 11.28
C LYS A 67 -15.01 0.76 11.64
N CYS A 68 -14.05 0.76 10.72
CA CYS A 68 -12.73 0.17 10.96
C CYS A 68 -11.96 0.84 12.09
N TYR A 69 -12.16 2.14 12.37
CA TYR A 69 -11.54 2.79 13.52
C TYR A 69 -12.09 2.27 14.86
N ARG A 70 -13.40 2.00 14.95
CA ARG A 70 -14.01 1.47 16.18
C ARG A 70 -13.64 0.02 16.46
N ASP A 71 -13.39 -0.74 15.40
CA ASP A 71 -13.05 -2.16 15.45
C ASP A 71 -11.52 -2.42 15.54
N TRP A 72 -10.70 -1.36 15.59
CA TRP A 72 -9.23 -1.41 15.62
C TRP A 72 -8.68 -1.59 17.04
#